data_AF-A0A7W4ET73-F1
#
_entry.id   AF-A0A7W4ET73-F1
#
_cell.length_a   1.000
_cell.length_b   1.000
_cell.length_c   1.000
_cell.angle_alpha   90.00
_cell.angle_beta   90.00
_cell.angle_gamma   90.00
#
_symmetry.space_group_name_H-M   'P 1'
#
loop_
_entity.id
_entity.type
_entity.pdbx_description
1 polymer ?
#
loop_
_entity_poly.entity_id
_entity_poly.type
_entity_poly.pdbx_seq_one_letter_code
_entity_poly.pdbx_strand_id
1 'polypeptide(L)'
;LKQRIDETSKYIRPNEDTMDFAFMFIPSESLYYDLLINNVGQGGSSRDLIEYAFRDRRVIIVSPTSFLAYLQTVLQGLRSLQIEEQAKDIQLRVGQLATHIKKFDELLGKMGKSLATTVGHYNTTYRELGKMDKDVVRITGGERQSEPQLLERPQRGDE
;
A
#
# COMPACT_ATOMS: atom_id res chain seq x y z
N LEU A 1 -31.72 -22.77 -28.92
CA LEU A 1 -30.53 -22.19 -28.25
C LEU A 1 -30.46 -20.67 -28.39
N LYS A 2 -30.46 -20.11 -29.62
CA LYS A 2 -30.44 -18.65 -29.86
C LYS A 2 -31.43 -17.84 -29.00
N GLN A 3 -32.67 -18.29 -28.89
CA GLN A 3 -33.69 -17.65 -28.03
C GLN A 3 -33.28 -17.59 -26.55
N ARG A 4 -32.61 -18.63 -26.03
CA ARG A 4 -32.12 -18.66 -24.64
C ARG A 4 -30.95 -17.68 -24.46
N ILE A 5 -30.06 -17.59 -25.43
CA ILE A 5 -28.99 -16.58 -25.43
C ILE A 5 -29.59 -15.17 -25.39
N ASP A 6 -30.59 -14.89 -26.25
CA ASP A 6 -31.26 -13.59 -26.27
C ASP A 6 -31.96 -13.29 -24.95
N GLU A 7 -32.60 -14.29 -24.34
CA GLU A 7 -33.20 -14.18 -23.01
C GLU A 7 -32.16 -13.86 -21.92
N THR A 8 -31.04 -14.58 -21.91
CA THR A 8 -29.94 -14.36 -20.95
C THR A 8 -29.33 -12.96 -21.10
N SER A 9 -29.20 -12.45 -22.34
CA SER A 9 -28.62 -11.12 -22.57
C SER A 9 -29.40 -9.96 -21.92
N LYS A 10 -30.69 -10.16 -21.62
CA LYS A 10 -31.55 -9.16 -20.95
C LYS A 10 -31.15 -8.87 -19.50
N TYR A 11 -30.35 -9.75 -18.90
CA TYR A 11 -29.84 -9.59 -17.54
C TYR A 11 -28.51 -8.81 -17.50
N ILE A 12 -27.95 -8.45 -18.66
CA ILE A 12 -26.77 -7.60 -18.76
C ILE A 12 -27.23 -6.14 -18.68
N ARG A 13 -27.23 -5.58 -17.48
CA ARG A 13 -27.69 -4.22 -17.16
C ARG A 13 -26.63 -3.46 -16.34
N PRO A 14 -25.54 -2.97 -16.96
CA PRO A 14 -24.50 -2.22 -16.25
C PRO A 14 -25.01 -0.99 -15.50
N ASN A 15 -26.12 -0.39 -15.94
CA ASN A 15 -26.77 0.73 -15.26
C ASN A 15 -27.49 0.33 -13.95
N GLU A 16 -27.69 -0.96 -13.73
CA GLU A 16 -28.29 -1.56 -12.52
C GLU A 16 -27.21 -2.36 -11.74
N ASP A 17 -25.95 -1.96 -11.85
CA ASP A 17 -24.79 -2.56 -11.15
C ASP A 17 -24.53 -4.05 -11.48
N THR A 18 -24.90 -4.52 -12.68
CA THR A 18 -24.49 -5.85 -13.16
C THR A 18 -23.16 -5.79 -13.92
N MET A 19 -22.53 -6.96 -14.11
CA MET A 19 -21.42 -7.10 -15.07
C MET A 19 -21.89 -6.80 -16.51
N ASP A 20 -20.93 -6.51 -17.39
CA ASP A 20 -21.14 -6.24 -18.82
C ASP A 20 -21.25 -7.52 -19.68
N PHE A 21 -21.24 -8.68 -19.02
CA PHE A 21 -21.48 -9.99 -19.59
C PHE A 21 -22.39 -10.84 -18.68
N ALA A 22 -22.94 -11.93 -19.20
CA ALA A 22 -23.71 -12.90 -18.43
C ALA A 22 -23.26 -14.33 -18.72
N PHE A 23 -23.33 -15.21 -17.71
CA PHE A 23 -23.12 -16.64 -17.89
C PHE A 23 -24.44 -17.35 -18.22
N MET A 24 -24.44 -18.16 -19.28
CA MET A 24 -25.52 -19.10 -19.58
C MET A 24 -25.08 -20.51 -19.19
N PHE A 25 -25.57 -21.00 -18.06
CA PHE A 25 -25.18 -22.29 -17.51
C PHE A 25 -25.95 -23.45 -18.14
N ILE A 26 -25.22 -24.47 -18.58
CA ILE A 26 -25.74 -25.74 -19.10
C ILE A 26 -25.38 -26.84 -18.10
N PRO A 27 -26.34 -27.48 -17.42
CA PRO A 27 -26.08 -28.36 -16.27
C PRO A 27 -25.46 -29.72 -16.63
N SER A 28 -25.31 -30.02 -17.92
CA SER A 28 -24.72 -31.27 -18.41
C SER A 28 -23.51 -30.96 -19.30
N GLU A 29 -22.37 -31.54 -18.95
CA GLU A 29 -21.14 -31.42 -19.73
C GLU A 29 -21.32 -32.07 -21.12
N SER A 30 -21.99 -33.23 -21.18
CA SER A 30 -22.29 -33.91 -22.46
C SER A 30 -23.18 -33.07 -23.37
N LEU A 31 -24.20 -32.40 -22.82
CA LEU A 31 -25.06 -31.49 -23.58
C LEU A 31 -24.29 -30.24 -24.05
N TYR A 32 -23.39 -29.72 -23.21
CA TYR A 32 -22.52 -28.61 -23.61
C TYR A 32 -21.65 -28.99 -24.82
N TYR A 33 -20.99 -30.16 -24.81
CA TYR A 33 -20.20 -30.62 -25.95
C TYR A 33 -21.05 -30.92 -27.18
N ASP A 34 -22.23 -31.51 -26.99
CA ASP A 34 -23.18 -31.74 -28.07
C ASP A 34 -23.54 -30.43 -28.79
N LEU A 35 -23.76 -29.34 -28.04
CA LEU A 35 -24.02 -28.03 -28.62
C LEU A 35 -22.80 -27.39 -29.31
N LEU A 36 -21.58 -27.69 -28.86
CA LEU A 36 -20.36 -27.23 -29.52
C LEU A 36 -20.11 -27.94 -30.86
N ILE A 37 -20.47 -29.23 -30.94
CA ILE A 37 -20.10 -30.12 -32.04
C ILE A 37 -21.24 -30.26 -33.07
N ASN A 38 -22.48 -30.39 -32.60
CA ASN A 38 -23.62 -30.71 -33.45
C ASN A 38 -24.40 -29.44 -33.83
N ASN A 39 -24.47 -29.22 -35.14
CA ASN A 39 -25.31 -28.21 -35.77
C ASN A 39 -26.74 -28.39 -35.27
N VAL A 40 -27.22 -27.48 -34.43
CA VAL A 40 -28.63 -27.44 -34.05
C VAL A 40 -29.40 -27.14 -35.34
N GLY A 41 -30.05 -28.18 -35.89
CA GLY A 41 -30.60 -28.20 -37.24
C GLY A 41 -31.39 -26.95 -37.60
N GLN A 42 -30.75 -26.10 -38.42
CA GLN A 42 -31.30 -25.07 -39.29
C GLN A 42 -30.10 -24.29 -39.89
N GLY A 43 -29.41 -24.89 -40.86
CA GLY A 43 -28.56 -24.20 -41.85
C GLY A 43 -27.32 -23.40 -41.39
N GLY A 44 -27.07 -23.20 -40.10
CA GLY A 44 -25.90 -22.48 -39.56
C GLY A 44 -24.97 -23.36 -38.73
N SER A 45 -23.69 -23.02 -38.68
CA SER A 45 -22.69 -23.78 -37.91
C SER A 45 -22.85 -23.51 -36.41
N SER A 46 -22.65 -24.52 -35.54
CA SER A 46 -22.60 -24.30 -34.08
C SER A 46 -21.57 -23.24 -33.65
N ARG A 47 -20.53 -23.05 -34.47
CA ARG A 47 -19.55 -21.97 -34.32
C ARG A 47 -20.19 -20.58 -34.39
N ASP A 48 -21.19 -20.40 -35.24
CA ASP A 48 -21.89 -19.13 -35.43
C ASP A 48 -22.72 -18.78 -34.19
N LEU A 49 -23.28 -19.77 -33.49
CA LEU A 49 -24.08 -19.55 -32.28
C LEU A 49 -23.23 -19.16 -31.07
N ILE A 50 -22.05 -19.77 -30.92
CA ILE A 50 -21.12 -19.42 -29.84
C ILE A 50 -20.55 -18.03 -30.09
N GLU A 51 -20.18 -17.73 -31.34
CA GLU A 51 -19.69 -16.42 -31.71
C GLU A 51 -20.76 -15.34 -31.51
N TYR A 52 -22.01 -15.62 -31.92
CA TYR A 52 -23.16 -14.75 -31.64
C TYR A 52 -23.37 -14.53 -30.13
N ALA A 53 -23.33 -15.60 -29.33
CA ALA A 53 -23.49 -15.47 -27.88
C ALA A 53 -22.42 -14.56 -27.30
N PHE A 54 -21.16 -14.81 -27.63
CA PHE A 54 -20.03 -14.09 -27.05
C PHE A 54 -19.92 -12.65 -27.58
N ARG A 55 -19.86 -12.46 -28.90
CA ARG A 55 -19.62 -11.14 -29.52
C ARG A 55 -20.86 -10.27 -29.56
N ASP A 56 -21.99 -10.82 -30.00
CA ASP A 56 -23.18 -10.01 -30.31
C ASP A 56 -24.10 -9.85 -29.09
N ARG A 57 -24.01 -10.76 -28.11
CA ARG A 57 -24.89 -10.77 -26.93
C ARG A 57 -24.14 -10.70 -25.61
N ARG A 58 -22.80 -10.79 -25.59
CA ARG A 58 -21.98 -10.79 -24.37
C ARG A 58 -22.41 -11.87 -23.37
N VAL A 59 -22.90 -12.99 -23.89
CA VAL A 59 -23.29 -14.18 -23.13
C VAL A 59 -22.20 -15.24 -23.29
N ILE A 60 -21.65 -15.67 -22.16
CA ILE A 60 -20.65 -16.71 -22.09
C ILE A 60 -21.35 -18.01 -21.72
N ILE A 61 -21.41 -18.95 -22.66
CA ILE A 61 -21.98 -20.27 -22.41
C ILE A 61 -20.99 -21.10 -21.59
N VAL A 62 -21.46 -21.68 -20.50
CA VAL A 62 -20.61 -22.44 -19.56
C VAL A 62 -21.27 -23.75 -19.16
N SER A 63 -20.44 -24.77 -18.97
CA SER A 63 -20.71 -26.07 -18.38
C SER A 63 -20.32 -26.09 -16.89
N PRO A 64 -20.61 -27.16 -16.12
CA PRO A 64 -20.13 -27.27 -14.74
C PRO A 64 -18.62 -27.06 -14.59
N THR A 65 -17.83 -27.66 -15.49
CA THR A 65 -16.37 -27.58 -15.42
C THR A 65 -15.85 -26.20 -15.82
N SER A 66 -16.35 -25.64 -16.94
CA SER A 66 -15.90 -24.33 -17.40
C SER A 66 -16.39 -23.19 -16.50
N PHE A 67 -17.58 -23.30 -15.93
CA PHE A 67 -18.10 -22.32 -14.97
C PHE A 67 -17.21 -22.22 -13.73
N LEU A 68 -16.75 -23.36 -13.20
CA LEU A 68 -15.81 -23.38 -12.07
C LEU A 68 -14.50 -22.66 -12.41
N ALA A 69 -13.93 -22.91 -13.59
CA ALA A 69 -12.70 -22.25 -14.03
C ALA A 69 -12.87 -20.72 -14.14
N TYR A 70 -13.95 -20.26 -14.77
CA TYR A 70 -14.24 -18.82 -14.86
C TYR A 70 -14.46 -18.18 -13.49
N LEU A 71 -15.20 -18.85 -12.60
CA LEU A 71 -15.43 -18.34 -11.25
C LEU A 71 -14.12 -18.22 -10.47
N GLN A 72 -13.20 -19.16 -10.60
CA GLN A 72 -11.86 -19.06 -10.00
C GLN A 72 -11.10 -17.83 -10.53
N THR A 73 -11.13 -17.58 -11.84
CA THR A 73 -10.51 -16.38 -12.42
C THR A 73 -11.15 -15.09 -11.91
N VAL A 74 -12.49 -15.03 -11.82
CA VAL A 74 -13.21 -13.87 -11.28
C VAL A 74 -12.85 -13.64 -9.81
N LEU A 75 -12.85 -14.70 -8.98
CA LEU A 75 -12.46 -14.63 -7.57
C LEU A 75 -11.02 -14.15 -7.40
N GLN A 76 -10.10 -14.59 -8.27
CA GLN A 76 -8.73 -14.11 -8.28
C GLN A 76 -8.65 -12.63 -8.64
N GLY A 77 -9.39 -12.19 -9.67
CA GLY A 77 -9.46 -10.78 -10.06
C GLY A 77 -9.99 -9.88 -8.93
N LEU A 78 -11.07 -10.30 -8.25
CA LEU A 78 -11.63 -9.58 -7.11
C LEU A 78 -10.64 -9.48 -5.94
N ARG A 79 -9.91 -10.57 -5.62
CA ARG A 79 -8.85 -10.54 -4.61
C ARG A 79 -7.73 -9.58 -4.99
N SER A 80 -7.33 -9.55 -6.25
CA SER A 80 -6.31 -8.61 -6.74
C SER A 80 -6.75 -7.15 -6.58
N LEU A 81 -8.02 -6.82 -6.87
CA LEU A 81 -8.56 -5.48 -6.64
C LEU A 81 -8.53 -5.08 -5.17
N GLN A 82 -8.91 -5.99 -4.27
CA GLN A 82 -8.84 -5.75 -2.83
C GLN A 82 -7.41 -5.52 -2.34
N ILE A 83 -6.43 -6.28 -2.85
CA ILE A 83 -5.01 -6.10 -2.54
C ILE A 83 -4.51 -4.73 -3.04
N GLU A 84 -4.92 -4.31 -4.24
CA GLU A 84 -4.57 -2.99 -4.79
C GLU A 84 -5.07 -1.85 -3.89
N GLU A 85 -6.31 -1.93 -3.42
CA GLU A 85 -6.88 -0.94 -2.51
C GLU A 85 -6.11 -0.86 -1.19
N GLN A 86 -5.79 -2.01 -0.60
CA GLN A 86 -4.97 -2.06 0.62
C GLN A 86 -3.56 -1.51 0.41
N ALA A 87 -2.94 -1.77 -0.75
CA ALA A 87 -1.62 -1.24 -1.08
C ALA A 87 -1.62 0.30 -1.14
N LYS A 88 -2.68 0.91 -1.67
CA LYS A 88 -2.86 2.37 -1.67
C LYS A 88 -2.95 2.93 -0.24
N ASP A 89 -3.69 2.28 0.65
CA ASP A 89 -3.77 2.70 2.06
C ASP A 89 -2.40 2.57 2.76
N ILE A 90 -1.65 1.49 2.50
CA ILE A 90 -0.29 1.32 3.03
C ILE A 90 0.61 2.47 2.57
N GLN A 91 0.61 2.84 1.29
CA GLN A 91 1.42 3.94 0.77
C GLN A 91 1.08 5.27 1.46
N LEU A 92 -0.21 5.56 1.65
CA LEU A 92 -0.66 6.76 2.35
C LEU A 92 -0.12 6.81 3.78
N ARG A 93 -0.26 5.71 4.53
CA ARG A 93 0.21 5.60 5.92
C ARG A 93 1.72 5.72 6.04
N VAL A 94 2.47 5.12 5.12
CA VAL A 94 3.93 5.26 5.08
C VAL A 94 4.33 6.71 4.83
N GLY A 95 3.65 7.43 3.94
CA GLY A 95 3.88 8.87 3.73
C GLY A 95 3.62 9.72 4.98
N GLN A 96 2.55 9.42 5.72
CA GLN A 96 2.27 10.07 7.00
C GLN A 96 3.36 9.78 8.05
N LEU A 97 3.80 8.52 8.15
CA LEU A 97 4.87 8.12 9.05
C LEU A 97 6.19 8.83 8.72
N ALA A 98 6.56 8.93 7.44
CA ALA A 98 7.75 9.68 7.01
C ALA A 98 7.70 11.15 7.44
N THR A 99 6.51 11.77 7.35
CA THR A 99 6.29 13.14 7.83
C THR A 99 6.50 13.25 9.35
N HIS A 100 6.04 12.26 10.12
CA HIS A 100 6.26 12.23 11.57
C HIS A 100 7.75 12.06 11.92
N ILE A 101 8.45 11.15 11.26
CA ILE A 101 9.90 10.95 11.45
C ILE A 101 10.66 12.26 11.19
N LYS A 102 10.36 12.95 10.09
CA LYS A 102 11.00 14.25 9.77
C LYS A 102 10.76 15.29 10.86
N LYS A 103 9.54 15.41 11.39
CA LYS A 103 9.25 16.33 12.51
C LYS A 103 10.05 15.98 13.77
N PHE A 104 10.19 14.69 14.07
CA PHE A 104 11.01 14.25 15.20
C PHE A 104 12.50 14.58 14.99
N ASP A 105 13.04 14.37 13.79
CA ASP A 105 14.41 14.76 13.46
C ASP A 105 14.63 16.27 13.63
N GLU A 106 13.69 17.11 13.18
CA GLU A 106 13.75 18.56 13.39
C GLU A 106 13.75 18.95 14.89
N LEU A 107 12.95 18.26 15.70
CA LEU A 107 12.90 18.47 17.16
C LEU A 107 14.21 18.04 17.82
N LEU A 108 14.75 16.88 17.46
CA LEU A 108 16.05 16.40 17.94
C LEU A 108 17.18 17.35 17.55
N GLY A 109 17.14 17.91 16.33
CA GLY A 109 18.09 18.93 15.88
C GLY A 109 18.03 20.20 16.72
N LYS A 110 16.84 20.68 17.08
CA LYS A 110 16.68 21.84 17.99
C LYS A 110 17.15 21.53 19.40
N MET A 111 16.89 20.32 19.89
CA MET A 111 17.35 19.86 21.20
C MET A 111 18.88 19.79 21.24
N GLY A 112 19.53 19.24 20.21
CA GLY A 112 20.98 19.18 20.09
C GLY A 112 21.63 20.57 20.14
N LYS A 113 21.05 21.56 19.44
CA LYS A 113 21.51 22.97 19.53
C LYS A 113 21.41 23.53 20.95
N SER A 114 20.29 23.28 21.62
CA SER A 114 20.07 23.75 23.00
C SER A 114 21.08 23.12 23.97
N LEU A 115 21.33 21.82 23.84
CA LEU A 115 22.36 21.11 24.62
C LEU A 115 23.76 21.68 24.36
N ALA A 116 24.12 21.96 23.10
CA ALA A 116 25.39 22.56 22.77
C ALA A 116 25.60 23.93 23.44
N THR A 117 24.55 24.75 23.48
CA THR A 117 24.55 26.04 24.19
C THR A 117 24.73 25.84 25.70
N THR A 118 23.97 24.95 26.32
CA THR A 118 24.07 24.65 27.76
C THR A 118 25.46 24.14 28.14
N VAL A 119 26.02 23.21 27.38
CA VAL A 119 27.40 22.72 27.56
C VAL A 119 28.42 23.86 27.39
N GLY A 120 28.18 24.76 26.42
CA GLY A 120 29.00 25.95 26.23
C GLY A 120 29.01 26.88 27.45
N HIS A 121 27.83 27.13 28.05
CA HIS A 121 27.72 27.92 29.27
C HIS A 121 28.41 27.24 30.44
N TYR A 122 28.15 25.95 30.66
CA TYR A 122 28.80 25.15 31.72
C TYR A 122 30.33 25.25 31.64
N ASN A 123 30.90 25.00 30.46
CA ASN A 123 32.34 25.08 30.23
C ASN A 123 32.91 26.49 30.45
N THR A 124 32.15 27.53 30.09
CA THR A 124 32.59 28.92 30.28
C THR A 124 32.58 29.29 31.76
N THR A 125 31.50 28.99 32.47
CA THR A 125 31.39 29.23 33.92
C THR A 125 32.47 28.50 34.71
N TYR A 126 32.80 27.25 34.35
CA TYR A 126 33.86 26.51 35.02
C TYR A 126 35.24 27.17 34.79
N ARG A 127 35.52 27.67 33.58
CA ARG A 127 36.76 28.41 33.32
C ARG A 127 36.84 29.70 34.12
N GLU A 128 35.75 30.46 34.24
CA GLU A 128 35.72 31.66 35.08
C GLU A 128 35.92 31.32 36.56
N LEU A 129 35.32 30.23 37.06
CA LEU A 129 35.56 29.73 38.41
C LEU A 129 37.05 29.43 38.65
N GLY A 130 37.72 28.78 37.70
CA GLY A 130 39.15 28.50 37.78
C GLY A 130 40.02 29.77 37.79
N LYS A 131 39.59 30.86 37.15
CA LYS A 131 40.26 32.17 37.25
C LYS A 131 40.08 32.77 38.64
N MET A 132 38.86 32.72 39.19
CA MET A 132 38.58 33.19 40.54
C MET A 132 39.39 32.42 41.59
N ASP A 133 39.47 31.09 41.47
CA ASP A 133 40.30 30.24 42.34
C ASP A 133 41.78 30.67 42.29
N LYS A 134 42.30 30.95 41.09
CA LYS A 134 43.66 31.49 40.93
C LYS A 134 43.84 32.85 41.63
N ASP A 135 42.86 33.74 41.54
CA ASP A 135 42.91 35.05 42.20
C ASP A 135 42.84 34.92 43.73
N VAL A 136 42.01 33.99 44.24
CA VAL A 136 41.92 33.68 45.68
C VAL A 136 43.25 33.15 46.19
N VAL A 137 43.85 32.17 45.49
CA VAL A 137 45.19 31.62 45.82
C VAL A 137 46.24 32.71 45.90
N ARG A 138 46.23 33.67 44.96
CA ARG A 138 47.18 34.79 44.97
C ARG A 138 47.04 35.69 46.21
N ILE A 139 45.83 35.84 46.75
CA ILE A 139 45.55 36.69 47.91
C ILE A 139 45.83 35.96 49.23
N THR A 140 45.44 34.69 49.34
CA THR A 140 45.50 33.93 50.59
C THR A 140 46.79 33.13 50.76
N GLY A 141 47.56 32.94 49.68
CA GLY A 141 48.75 32.08 49.67
C GLY A 141 48.44 30.58 49.81
N GLY A 142 47.16 30.18 49.71
CA GLY A 142 46.71 28.79 49.78
C GLY A 142 46.89 28.02 48.47
N GLU A 143 46.44 26.76 48.45
CA GLU A 143 46.44 25.92 47.25
C GLU A 143 45.15 26.08 46.43
N ARG A 144 45.22 25.76 45.13
CA ARG A 144 44.03 25.76 44.25
C ARG A 144 43.02 24.72 44.73
N GLN A 145 41.74 25.11 44.75
CA GLN A 145 40.65 24.23 45.17
C GLN A 145 39.79 23.73 44.00
N SER A 146 40.02 24.22 42.77
CA SER A 146 39.21 23.89 41.60
C SER A 146 40.01 23.25 40.46
N GLU A 147 39.56 22.07 39.99
CA GLU A 147 40.04 21.43 38.76
C GLU A 147 39.00 21.53 37.63
N PRO A 148 39.31 22.10 36.45
CA PRO A 148 38.37 22.23 35.35
C PRO A 148 37.77 20.91 34.85
N GLN A 149 36.50 20.66 35.15
CA GLN A 149 35.74 19.57 34.54
C GLN A 149 34.97 20.10 33.34
N LEU A 150 35.53 19.94 32.14
CA LEU A 150 34.89 20.37 30.89
C LEU A 150 34.08 19.23 30.28
N LEU A 151 32.90 19.55 29.76
CA LEU A 151 32.05 18.62 29.03
C LEU A 151 32.31 18.73 27.52
N GLU A 152 32.30 17.59 26.83
CA GLU A 152 32.31 17.58 25.37
C GLU A 152 30.99 18.11 24.82
N ARG A 153 31.07 18.87 23.73
CA ARG A 153 29.87 19.35 23.05
C ARG A 153 29.22 18.20 22.28
N PRO A 154 27.89 18.13 22.22
CA PRO A 154 27.21 17.14 21.40
C PRO A 154 27.64 17.31 19.95
N GLN A 155 28.20 16.24 19.38
CA GLN A 155 28.54 16.18 17.97
C GLN A 155 27.30 15.80 17.20
N ARG A 156 26.94 16.60 16.20
CA ARG A 156 25.98 16.13 15.19
C ARG A 156 26.81 15.20 14.31
N GLY A 157 26.48 13.92 14.29
CA GLY A 157 27.06 13.00 13.32
C GLY A 157 26.65 13.51 11.94
N ASP A 158 27.57 14.14 11.23
CA ASP A 158 27.39 14.47 9.83
C ASP A 158 27.66 13.17 9.05
N GLU A 159 26.59 12.44 8.73
CA GLU A 159 26.54 11.51 7.59
C GLU A 159 25.75 12.14 6.44
#